data_AF-A0A935FXD5-F1
#
_entry.id   AF-A0A935FXD5-F1
#
_cell.length_a   1.000
_cell.length_b   1.000
_cell.length_c   1.000
_cell.angle_alpha   90.00
_cell.angle_beta   90.00
_cell.angle_gamma   90.00
#
_symmetry.space_group_name_H-M   'P 1'
#
loop_
_entity.id
_entity.type
_entity.pdbx_description
1 polymer ?
#
loop_
_entity_poly.entity_id
_entity_poly.type
_entity_poly.pdbx_seq_one_letter_code
_entity_poly.pdbx_strand_id
1 'polypeptide(L)' 'MSSIDNDASQFLTGYEATDLNGDNFIDATDLGIADNNSLNFVAVIRPEQ' A
#
# COMPACT_ATOMS: atom_id res chain seq x y z
N MET A 1 8.21 -0.60 -11.06
CA MET A 1 8.09 0.33 -9.92
C MET A 1 6.69 0.15 -9.38
N SER A 2 6.58 -0.20 -8.09
CA SER A 2 5.29 -0.40 -7.43
C SER A 2 4.51 0.92 -7.37
N SER A 3 3.18 0.86 -7.27
CA SER A 3 2.38 2.06 -6.97
C SER A 3 2.85 2.73 -5.68
N ILE A 4 3.25 1.93 -4.68
CA ILE A 4 3.81 2.41 -3.40
C ILE A 4 5.14 3.14 -3.64
N ASP A 5 6.03 2.62 -4.50
CA ASP A 5 7.31 3.29 -4.82
C ASP A 5 7.08 4.64 -5.50
N ASN A 6 6.12 4.70 -6.43
CA ASN A 6 5.79 5.94 -7.13
C ASN A 6 5.26 6.99 -6.14
N ASP A 7 4.34 6.60 -5.27
CA ASP A 7 3.71 7.51 -4.32
C ASP A 7 4.70 7.98 -3.23
N ALA A 8 5.56 7.07 -2.74
CA ALA A 8 6.65 7.42 -1.83
C ALA A 8 7.66 8.39 -2.48
N SER A 9 8.01 8.19 -3.76
CA SER A 9 8.94 9.08 -4.49
C SER A 9 8.36 10.49 -4.73
N GLN A 10 7.04 10.60 -4.73
CA GLN A 10 6.29 11.85 -4.89
C GLN A 10 5.98 12.51 -3.53
N PHE A 11 6.37 11.89 -2.41
CA PHE A 11 6.05 12.34 -1.05
C PHE A 11 4.55 12.59 -0.85
N LEU A 12 3.68 11.75 -1.43
CA LEU A 12 2.26 11.82 -1.13
C LEU A 12 2.03 11.48 0.34
N THR A 13 1.18 12.28 0.99
CA THR A 13 0.79 12.13 2.38
C THR A 13 -0.74 12.24 2.45
N GLY A 14 -1.36 11.49 3.37
CA GLY A 14 -2.82 11.39 3.49
C GLY A 14 -3.35 9.97 3.33
N TYR A 15 -4.68 9.83 3.26
CA TYR A 15 -5.37 8.55 3.04
C TYR A 15 -5.42 8.23 1.54
N GLU A 16 -4.31 7.74 1.01
CA GLU A 16 -4.24 7.19 -0.34
C GLU A 16 -4.39 5.66 -0.31
N ALA A 17 -4.76 5.05 -1.44
CA ALA A 17 -4.96 3.59 -1.50
C ALA A 17 -3.68 2.77 -1.23
N THR A 18 -2.52 3.41 -1.26
CA THR A 18 -1.17 2.86 -1.01
C THR A 18 -0.70 3.00 0.43
N ASP A 19 -1.41 3.77 1.28
CA ASP A 19 -1.24 3.77 2.74
C ASP A 19 -1.95 2.54 3.30
N LEU A 20 -1.19 1.46 3.53
CA LEU A 20 -1.72 0.17 3.96
C LEU A 20 -1.80 0.05 5.48
N ASN A 21 -1.04 0.87 6.21
CA ASN A 21 -0.99 0.85 7.67
C ASN A 21 -1.93 1.89 8.32
N GLY A 22 -2.39 2.90 7.55
CA GLY A 22 -3.30 3.95 7.96
C GLY A 22 -2.64 5.09 8.75
N ASP A 23 -1.32 5.27 8.65
CA ASP A 23 -0.54 6.27 9.40
C ASP A 23 -0.35 7.60 8.65
N ASN A 24 -0.95 7.73 7.46
CA ASN A 24 -0.91 8.89 6.58
C ASN A 24 0.45 9.17 5.92
N PHE A 25 1.40 8.25 6.02
CA PHE A 25 2.65 8.27 5.28
C PHE A 25 2.72 7.07 4.35
N ILE A 26 3.22 7.29 3.14
CA ILE A 26 3.44 6.21 2.17
C ILE A 26 4.94 5.94 2.13
N ASP A 27 5.37 4.82 2.71
CA ASP A 27 6.79 4.50 2.84
C ASP A 27 7.10 3.00 2.66
N ALA A 28 8.34 2.62 3.00
CA ALA A 28 8.80 1.24 2.87
C ALA A 28 8.03 0.24 3.77
N THR A 29 7.34 0.72 4.80
CA THR A 29 6.51 -0.13 5.67
C THR A 29 5.26 -0.60 4.94
N ASP A 30 4.63 0.24 4.12
CA ASP A 30 3.51 -0.16 3.25
C ASP A 30 3.96 -1.20 2.22
N LEU A 31 5.17 -1.01 1.65
CA LEU A 31 5.74 -2.00 0.74
C LEU A 31 5.94 -3.36 1.44
N GLY A 32 6.41 -3.35 2.69
CA GLY A 32 6.54 -4.56 3.49
C GLY A 32 5.20 -5.26 3.75
N ILE A 33 4.12 -4.51 3.94
CA ILE A 33 2.77 -5.08 4.08
C ILE A 33 2.31 -5.71 2.76
N ALA A 34 2.50 -5.02 1.64
CA ALA A 34 2.14 -5.52 0.31
C ALA A 34 2.89 -6.82 -0.03
N ASP A 35 4.20 -6.85 0.22
CA ASP A 35 5.04 -8.03 -0.04
C ASP A 35 4.64 -9.21 0.86
N ASN A 36 4.43 -8.98 2.17
CA ASN A 36 3.98 -10.03 3.09
C ASN A 36 2.61 -10.60 2.69
N ASN A 37 1.68 -9.74 2.26
CA ASN A 37 0.37 -10.18 1.78
C ASN A 37 0.51 -11.00 0.49
N SER A 38 1.36 -10.58 -0.44
CA SER A 38 1.64 -11.33 -1.68
C SER A 38 2.25 -12.70 -1.40
N LEU A 39 3.22 -12.78 -0.47
CA LEU A 39 3.86 -14.05 -0.09
C LEU A 39 2.89 -15.03 0.60
N ASN A 40 1.92 -14.50 1.35
CA ASN A 40 0.91 -15.30 2.05
C ASN A 40 -0.39 -15.49 1.25
N PHE A 41 -0.44 -15.02 -0.01
CA PHE A 41 -1.65 -15.05 -0.86
C PHE A 41 -2.88 -14.39 -0.22
N VAL A 42 -2.68 -13.32 0.55
CA VAL A 42 -3.75 -12.52 1.16
C VAL A 42 -4.33 -11.57 0.12
N ALA A 43 -5.64 -11.66 -0.12
CA ALA A 43 -6.37 -10.81 -1.06
C ALA A 43 -7.70 -10.33 -0.47
N VAL A 44 -8.15 -9.16 -0.90
CA VAL A 44 -9.43 -8.59 -0.50
C VAL A 44 -10.54 -9.13 -1.41
N ILE A 45 -11.57 -9.71 -0.80
CA ILE A 45 -12.85 -9.99 -1.47
C ILE A 45 -13.79 -8.84 -1.08
N ARG A 46 -14.12 -7.98 -2.04
CA ARG A 46 -15.06 -6.87 -1.88
C ARG A 46 -16.16 -6.97 -2.94
N PRO A 47 -17.38 -6.50 -2.65
CA PRO A 47 -18.45 -6.45 -3.65
C PRO A 47 -18.01 -5.64 -4.87
N GLU A 48 -18.43 -6.09 -6.05
CA GLU A 48 -18.31 -5.31 -7.29
C GLU A 48 -19.04 -3.97 -7.08
N GLN A 49 -18.35 -2.85 -7.31
CA GLN A 49 -18.93 -1.51 -7.27
C GLN A 49 -19.74 -1.25 -8.54
#